data_AF-A0A942AFT4-F1
#
_entry.id   AF-A0A942AFT4-F1
#
_cell.length_a   1.000
_cell.length_b   1.000
_cell.length_c   1.000
_cell.angle_alpha   90.00
_cell.angle_beta   90.00
_cell.angle_gamma   90.00
#
_symmetry.space_group_name_H-M   'P 1'
#
loop_
_entity.id
_entity.type
_entity.pdbx_description
1 polymer ?
#
loop_
_entity_poly.entity_id
_entity_poly.type
_entity_poly.pdbx_seq_one_letter_code
_entity_poly.pdbx_strand_id
1 'polypeptide(L)' 'DLYKPVACEDVAVSSDIHDLSAFAQKYDITYADLKRFNPWLRDRKLQTLGKTYTLQVPKQSDMYYKTPNTYVHNTAWVVR' A
#
# COMPACT_ATOMS: atom_id res chain seq x y z
N ASP A 1 -12.52 14.43 -3.59
CA ASP A 1 -11.58 13.76 -2.68
C ASP A 1 -10.50 14.77 -2.30
N LEU A 2 -10.26 14.98 -1.00
CA LEU A 2 -9.38 16.04 -0.48
C LEU A 2 -8.07 15.47 0.09
N TYR A 3 -7.95 14.13 0.15
CA TYR A 3 -6.76 13.44 0.63
C TYR A 3 -5.90 12.99 -0.53
N LYS A 4 -4.57 13.05 -0.35
CA LYS A 4 -3.65 12.47 -1.31
C LYS A 4 -3.79 10.94 -1.29
N PRO A 5 -3.96 10.28 -2.45
CA PRO A 5 -3.95 8.83 -2.49
C PRO A 5 -2.58 8.32 -2.07
N VAL A 6 -2.54 7.20 -1.35
CA VAL A 6 -1.29 6.54 -0.96
C VAL A 6 -0.75 5.79 -2.17
N ALA A 7 0.46 6.13 -2.63
CA ALA A 7 1.10 5.39 -3.70
C ALA A 7 1.41 3.96 -3.25
N CYS A 8 1.11 2.99 -4.11
CA CYS A 8 1.41 1.58 -3.92
C CYS A 8 2.31 1.07 -5.04
N GLU A 9 3.15 0.09 -4.71
CA GLU A 9 3.92 -0.69 -5.68
C GLU A 9 3.25 -2.04 -5.87
N ASP A 10 3.18 -2.47 -7.13
CA ASP A 10 2.61 -3.75 -7.51
C ASP A 10 3.70 -4.82 -7.50
N VAL A 11 3.60 -5.74 -6.54
CA VAL A 11 4.57 -6.83 -6.36
C VAL A 11 3.95 -8.13 -6.88
N ALA A 12 4.55 -8.69 -7.94
CA ALA A 12 4.16 -10.00 -8.46
C ALA A 12 4.72 -11.11 -7.56
N VAL A 13 3.83 -11.95 -7.04
CA VAL A 13 4.15 -13.08 -6.16
C VAL A 13 3.71 -14.37 -6.83
N SER A 14 4.68 -15.19 -7.24
CA SER A 14 4.49 -16.51 -7.83
C SER A 14 4.80 -17.67 -6.88
N SER A 15 5.34 -17.39 -5.69
CA SER A 15 5.70 -18.38 -4.67
C SER A 15 4.89 -18.23 -3.39
N ASP A 16 4.67 -19.33 -2.68
CA ASP A 16 3.95 -19.35 -1.40
C ASP A 16 4.64 -18.48 -0.34
N ILE A 17 3.85 -17.62 0.30
CA ILE A 17 4.28 -16.80 1.44
C ILE A 17 3.74 -17.43 2.71
N HIS A 18 4.64 -17.96 3.54
CA HIS A 18 4.27 -18.69 4.76
C HIS A 18 3.87 -17.77 5.92
N ASP A 19 4.45 -16.56 5.96
CA ASP A 19 4.12 -15.53 6.95
C ASP A 19 4.05 -14.16 6.26
N LEU A 20 2.84 -13.64 6.13
CA LEU A 20 2.60 -12.31 5.55
C LEU A 20 3.16 -11.18 6.43
N SER A 21 3.35 -11.41 7.73
CA SER A 21 3.93 -10.42 8.64
C SER A 21 5.41 -10.24 8.35
N ALA A 22 6.14 -11.35 8.20
CA ALA A 22 7.54 -11.34 7.79
C ALA A 22 7.71 -10.78 6.37
N PHE A 23 6.76 -11.06 5.46
CA PHE A 23 6.74 -10.43 4.13
C PHE A 23 6.58 -8.91 4.22
N ALA A 24 5.60 -8.42 4.98
CA ALA A 24 5.35 -6.98 5.16
C ALA A 24 6.58 -6.24 5.71
N GLN A 25 7.27 -6.84 6.69
CA GLN A 25 8.49 -6.27 7.28
C GLN A 25 9.62 -6.07 6.25
N LYS A 26 9.71 -6.92 5.22
CA LYS A 26 10.72 -6.74 4.14
C LYS A 26 10.50 -5.50 3.29
N TYR A 27 9.29 -4.95 3.31
CA TYR A 27 8.91 -3.72 2.60
C TYR A 27 8.69 -2.54 3.55
N ASP A 28 9.18 -2.64 4.80
CA ASP A 28 9.07 -1.58 5.82
C ASP A 28 7.62 -1.15 6.13
N ILE A 29 6.66 -2.06 5.94
CA ILE A 29 5.25 -1.85 6.26
C ILE A 29 4.75 -2.83 7.31
N THR A 30 3.64 -2.51 7.97
CA THR A 30 3.02 -3.44 8.90
C THR A 30 2.15 -4.46 8.18
N TYR A 31 1.91 -5.60 8.83
CA TYR A 31 0.95 -6.60 8.34
C TYR A 31 -0.47 -6.03 8.18
N ALA A 32 -0.87 -5.10 9.06
CA ALA A 32 -2.16 -4.44 8.96
C ALA A 32 -2.26 -3.56 7.72
N ASP A 33 -1.18 -2.85 7.38
CA ASP A 33 -1.10 -2.04 6.16
C ASP A 33 -1.20 -2.92 4.91
N LEU A 34 -0.43 -4.01 4.86
CA LEU A 34 -0.50 -4.96 3.74
C LEU A 34 -1.94 -5.46 3.53
N LYS A 35 -2.65 -5.81 4.61
CA LYS A 35 -4.06 -6.25 4.53
C LYS A 35 -5.04 -5.15 4.16
N ARG A 36 -4.80 -3.92 4.60
CA ARG A 36 -5.63 -2.76 4.27
C ARG A 36 -5.69 -2.53 2.77
N PHE A 37 -4.56 -2.69 2.08
CA PHE A 37 -4.47 -2.53 0.62
C PHE A 37 -4.81 -3.83 -0.14
N ASN A 38 -4.82 -4.99 0.52
CA ASN A 38 -5.15 -6.27 -0.08
C ASN A 38 -6.25 -7.00 0.72
N PRO A 39 -7.50 -6.48 0.72
CA PRO A 39 -8.59 -6.99 1.57
C PRO A 39 -9.01 -8.43 1.24
N TRP A 40 -8.58 -8.96 0.10
CA TRP A 40 -8.79 -10.35 -0.31
C TRP A 40 -7.86 -11.35 0.42
N LEU A 41 -6.79 -10.87 1.07
CA LEU A 41 -5.91 -11.69 1.91
C LEU A 41 -6.57 -12.02 3.26
N ARG A 42 -7.37 -13.08 3.29
CA ARG A 42 -8.07 -13.51 4.51
C ARG A 42 -7.12 -14.16 5.52
N ASP A 43 -6.25 -15.05 5.05
CA ASP A 43 -5.34 -15.82 5.90
C ASP A 43 -4.09 -15.03 6.33
N ARG A 44 -3.27 -15.65 7.19
CA ARG A 44 -1.95 -15.14 7.63
C ARG A 44 -0.81 -15.52 6.67
N LYS A 45 -1.12 -16.36 5.69
CA LYS A 45 -0.21 -16.88 4.66
C LYS A 45 -0.88 -16.74 3.30
N LEU A 46 -0.10 -16.77 2.23
CA LEU A 46 -0.59 -16.82 0.86
C LEU A 46 -0.11 -18.12 0.22
N GLN A 47 -1.05 -18.98 -0.15
CA GLN A 47 -0.77 -20.14 -0.99
C GLN A 47 -1.10 -19.78 -2.43
N THR A 48 -0.11 -19.90 -3.31
CA THR A 48 -0.20 -19.50 -4.71
C THR A 48 -0.86 -20.58 -5.56
N LEU A 49 -0.67 -21.85 -5.21
CA LEU A 49 -1.19 -23.01 -5.95
C LEU A 49 -0.84 -22.92 -7.46
N GLY A 50 0.37 -22.44 -7.76
CA GLY A 50 0.87 -22.24 -9.13
C GLY A 50 0.34 -21.00 -9.86
N LYS A 51 -0.45 -20.15 -9.18
CA LYS A 51 -0.93 -18.87 -9.72
C LYS A 51 -0.02 -17.73 -9.30
N THR A 52 0.04 -16.68 -10.10
CA THR A 52 0.72 -15.44 -9.74
C THR A 52 -0.30 -14.42 -9.25
N TYR A 53 -0.04 -13.81 -8.10
CA TYR A 53 -0.86 -12.75 -7.52
C TYR A 53 -0.09 -11.44 -7.54
N THR A 54 -0.80 -10.33 -7.73
CA THR A 54 -0.23 -8.99 -7.56
C THR A 54 -0.65 -8.45 -6.20
N LEU A 55 0.31 -8.17 -5.34
CA LEU A 55 0.09 -7.55 -4.03
C LEU A 55 0.42 -6.07 -4.14
N GLN A 56 -0.48 -5.23 -3.63
CA GLN A 56 -0.25 -3.80 -3.53
C GLN A 56 0.47 -3.47 -2.22
N VAL A 57 1.68 -2.94 -2.31
CA VAL A 57 2.52 -2.58 -1.16
C VAL A 57 2.58 -1.05 -1.07
N PRO A 58 2.00 -0.41 -0.04
CA PRO A 58 2.04 1.04 0.09
C PRO A 58 3.45 1.56 0.35
N LYS A 59 3.76 2.74 -0.19
CA LYS A 59 5.02 3.44 0.11
C LYS A 59 4.94 4.08 1.49
N GLN A 60 5.85 3.70 2.38
CA GLN A 60 5.90 4.21 3.76
C GLN A 60 5.91 5.76 3.82
N SER A 61 6.57 6.42 2.87
CA SER A 61 6.62 7.88 2.78
C SER A 61 5.25 8.53 2.62
N ASP A 62 4.35 7.91 1.86
CA ASP A 62 3.01 8.43 1.55
C ASP A 62 1.97 8.05 2.60
N MET A 63 2.29 7.13 3.51
CA MET A 63 1.38 6.70 4.57
C MET A 63 1.13 7.77 5.63
N TYR A 64 2.03 8.76 5.74
CA TYR A 64 1.94 9.84 6.72
C TYR A 64 1.78 11.20 6.03
N TYR A 65 0.73 11.94 6.36
CA TYR A 65 0.47 13.30 5.86
C TYR A 65 1.32 14.37 6.58
N LYS A 66 2.64 14.16 6.65
CA LYS A 66 3.57 15.12 7.28
C LYS A 66 3.81 16.35 6.41
N THR A 67 3.76 16.17 5.10
CA THR A 67 4.04 17.25 4.13
C THR A 67 2.73 17.87 3.66
N PRO A 68 2.60 19.21 3.67
CA PRO A 68 1.40 19.88 3.17
C PRO A 68 1.19 19.58 1.68
N ASN A 69 -0.08 19.61 1.25
CA ASN A 69 -0.39 19.50 -0.16
C ASN A 69 0.14 20.73 -0.91
N THR A 70 1.02 20.52 -1.88
CA THR A 70 1.59 21.56 -2.73
C THR A 70 0.70 21.87 -3.94
N TYR A 71 -0.23 20.98 -4.27
CA TYR A 71 -1.12 21.13 -5.43
C TYR A 71 -2.38 21.92 -5.07
N VAL A 72 -2.58 23.06 -5.73
CA VAL A 72 -3.79 23.87 -5.61
C VAL A 72 -4.81 23.39 -6.64
N HIS A 73 -5.92 22.81 -6.19
CA HIS A 73 -6.97 22.31 -7.08
C HIS A 73 -7.73 23.43 -7.80
N ASN A 74 -7.87 24.60 -7.17
CA ASN A 74 -8.52 25.77 -7.75
C ASN A 74 -7.74 27.04 -7.38
N THR A 75 -7.16 27.70 -8.38
CA THR A 75 -6.34 28.89 -8.22
C THR A 75 -7.10 30.08 -7.62
N ALA A 76 -8.44 30.11 -7.72
CA ALA A 76 -9.28 31.15 -7.13
C ALA A 76 -9.36 31.10 -5.60
N TRP A 77 -8.90 30.01 -4.96
CA TRP A 77 -8.87 29.86 -3.51
C TRP A 77 -7.57 30.35 -2.86
N VAL A 78 -6.61 30.82 -3.67
CA VAL A 78 -5.35 31.39 -3.18
C VAL A 78 -5.56 32.90 -3.02
N VAL A 79 -5.39 33.40 -1.80
CA VAL A 79 -5.37 34.85 -1.53
C VAL A 79 -4.05 35.40 -2.07
N ARG A 80 -4.10 36.48 -2.86
CA ARG A 80 -2.93 37.20 -3.35
C ARG A 80 -2.38 38.17 -2.32
#